data_AF-A0A258MV08-F1
#
_entry.id   AF-A0A258MV08-F1
#
_cell.length_a   1.000
_cell.length_b   1.000
_cell.length_c   1.000
_cell.angle_alpha   90.00
_cell.angle_beta   90.00
_cell.angle_gamma   90.00
#
_symmetry.space_group_name_H-M   'P 1'
#
loop_
_entity.id
_entity.type
_entity.pdbx_description
1 polymer ?
#
loop_
_entity_poly.entity_id
_entity_poly.type
_entity_poly.pdbx_seq_one_letter_code
_entity_poly.pdbx_strand_id
1 'polypeptide(L)'
;EESGGTIVNQLKRLGASCDWSRERFTMDEGLSRAVLKVFVELHRAGLIYKDKRLVNWDPKLVTAISDLEVQPVETKGNLWHLRYPVEGADGRFIVVATTRPETMLGDTAVAVHPEDERYADLVGKFVILPLVGRRIPIVADEYSDPEKGSGAVKITPAHDFNDFEVGRRHHLPMINILDAEARIDVSGIQDDFAARRDAYVDDPDFGGVLTLLNGTDRFVARKQIVELLTNLDLLEKIEPHPHVVPHGDRSGVVIEPWLTDQWYVDAKTLAQPALAAVREGRTGFVPKNWEKTYFEWLENIQPWCVSRQLWWGHQIPAWYDPFGNVFVELDEDQAFEAALAHNVGAENLTGDEAQALIDDAEKRA
;
A
#
# COMPACT_ATOMS: atom_id res chain seq x y z
N GLU A 1 -31.71 -4.50 -11.09
CA GLU A 1 -32.88 -5.39 -10.85
C GLU A 1 -32.81 -6.73 -11.60
N GLU A 2 -32.24 -6.77 -12.81
CA GLU A 2 -32.20 -7.99 -13.64
C GLU A 2 -31.52 -9.22 -12.97
N SER A 3 -30.40 -9.01 -12.29
CA SER A 3 -29.65 -10.11 -11.66
C SER A 3 -30.30 -10.60 -10.36
N GLY A 4 -30.71 -9.67 -9.49
CA GLY A 4 -31.29 -10.00 -8.17
C GLY A 4 -32.59 -10.79 -8.27
N GLY A 5 -33.52 -10.35 -9.13
CA GLY A 5 -34.78 -11.04 -9.36
C GLY A 5 -34.58 -12.44 -9.93
N THR A 6 -33.61 -12.62 -10.82
CA THR A 6 -33.26 -13.93 -11.38
C THR A 6 -32.77 -14.90 -10.32
N ILE A 7 -31.85 -14.48 -9.44
CA ILE A 7 -31.30 -15.33 -8.36
C ILE A 7 -32.42 -15.82 -7.44
N VAL A 8 -33.30 -14.91 -6.99
CA VAL A 8 -34.42 -15.25 -6.11
C VAL A 8 -35.38 -16.24 -6.78
N ASN A 9 -35.70 -16.03 -8.05
CA ASN A 9 -36.60 -16.91 -8.80
C ASN A 9 -35.99 -18.31 -9.02
N GLN A 10 -34.67 -18.39 -9.22
CA GLN A 10 -33.97 -19.67 -9.29
C GLN A 10 -34.08 -20.43 -7.95
N LEU A 11 -33.84 -19.77 -6.82
CA LEU A 11 -33.96 -20.40 -5.49
C LEU A 11 -35.40 -20.84 -5.21
N LYS A 12 -36.40 -20.03 -5.53
CA LYS A 12 -37.82 -20.40 -5.43
C LYS A 12 -38.15 -21.62 -6.29
N ARG A 13 -37.62 -21.68 -7.52
CA ARG A 13 -37.80 -22.81 -8.43
C ARG A 13 -37.14 -24.10 -7.93
N LEU A 14 -36.02 -23.99 -7.19
CA LEU A 14 -35.38 -25.11 -6.50
C LEU A 14 -36.14 -25.55 -5.24
N GLY A 15 -37.20 -24.85 -4.85
CA GLY A 15 -37.99 -25.17 -3.66
C GLY A 15 -37.37 -24.71 -2.35
N ALA A 16 -36.49 -23.69 -2.37
CA ALA A 16 -35.95 -23.11 -1.15
C ALA A 16 -37.08 -22.49 -0.29
N SER A 17 -37.27 -23.02 0.91
CA SER A 17 -38.33 -22.59 1.84
C SER A 17 -37.86 -21.44 2.75
N CYS A 18 -37.25 -20.41 2.17
CA CYS A 18 -36.80 -19.23 2.90
C CYS A 18 -37.98 -18.31 3.25
N ASP A 19 -37.84 -17.49 4.30
CA ASP A 19 -38.80 -16.41 4.57
C ASP A 19 -38.54 -15.22 3.63
N TRP A 20 -39.16 -15.26 2.45
CA TRP A 20 -39.02 -14.21 1.43
C TRP A 20 -39.57 -12.85 1.86
N SER A 21 -40.37 -12.77 2.93
CA SER A 21 -40.85 -11.48 3.45
C SER A 21 -39.73 -10.68 4.15
N ARG A 22 -38.65 -11.37 4.53
CA ARG A 22 -37.45 -10.79 5.17
C ARG A 22 -36.27 -10.76 4.23
N GLU A 23 -36.51 -10.79 2.92
CA GLU A 23 -35.46 -10.58 1.95
C GLU A 23 -34.74 -9.25 2.24
N ARG A 24 -33.41 -9.31 2.15
CA ARG A 24 -32.53 -8.17 2.40
C ARG A 24 -31.52 -8.07 1.27
N PHE A 25 -31.17 -6.84 0.93
CA PHE A 25 -30.10 -6.53 0.02
C PHE A 25 -29.05 -5.74 0.79
N THR A 26 -27.76 -6.04 0.58
CA THR A 26 -26.67 -5.49 1.41
C THR A 26 -26.64 -3.96 1.46
N MET A 27 -27.18 -3.28 0.43
CA MET A 27 -27.30 -1.82 0.39
C MET A 27 -28.77 -1.34 0.49
N ASP A 28 -29.67 -2.14 1.03
CA ASP A 28 -30.99 -1.65 1.44
C ASP A 28 -30.88 -0.67 2.62
N GLU A 29 -31.95 0.08 2.91
CA GLU A 29 -31.97 1.09 3.98
C GLU A 29 -31.60 0.49 5.35
N GLY A 30 -32.09 -0.71 5.65
CA GLY A 30 -31.88 -1.36 6.93
C GLY A 30 -30.43 -1.74 7.16
N LEU A 31 -29.82 -2.43 6.18
CA LEU A 31 -28.44 -2.88 6.26
C LEU A 31 -27.45 -1.71 6.09
N SER A 32 -27.76 -0.71 5.27
CA SER A 32 -26.92 0.49 5.15
C SER A 32 -26.82 1.25 6.47
N ARG A 33 -27.94 1.45 7.18
CA ARG A 33 -27.92 2.04 8.54
C ARG A 33 -27.12 1.21 9.54
N ALA A 34 -27.20 -0.11 9.45
CA ALA A 34 -26.44 -0.99 10.33
C ALA A 34 -24.93 -0.85 10.10
N VAL A 35 -24.48 -0.78 8.83
CA VAL A 35 -23.08 -0.56 8.48
C VAL A 35 -22.58 0.79 9.01
N LEU A 36 -23.32 1.88 8.78
CA LEU A 36 -22.99 3.21 9.28
C LEU A 36 -22.83 3.21 10.80
N LYS A 37 -23.81 2.66 11.53
CA LYS A 37 -23.79 2.56 12.98
C LYS A 37 -22.55 1.81 13.48
N VAL A 38 -22.27 0.63 12.93
CA VAL A 38 -21.14 -0.20 13.35
C VAL A 38 -19.81 0.50 13.06
N PHE A 39 -19.70 1.18 11.91
CA PHE A 39 -18.49 1.92 11.58
C PHE A 39 -18.20 3.02 12.62
N VAL A 40 -19.20 3.86 12.92
CA VAL A 40 -19.08 4.95 13.89
C VAL A 40 -18.77 4.42 15.30
N GLU A 41 -19.46 3.35 15.74
CA GLU A 41 -19.21 2.75 17.05
C GLU A 41 -17.81 2.17 17.19
N LEU A 42 -17.32 1.46 16.16
CA LEU A 42 -15.96 0.91 16.16
C LEU A 42 -14.90 2.01 16.07
N HIS A 43 -15.15 3.09 15.32
CA HIS A 43 -14.25 4.24 15.28
C HIS A 43 -14.16 4.93 16.65
N ARG A 44 -15.29 5.20 17.30
CA ARG A 44 -15.33 5.77 18.66
C ARG A 44 -14.64 4.88 19.70
N ALA A 45 -14.64 3.56 19.48
CA ALA A 45 -13.91 2.59 20.31
C ALA A 45 -12.40 2.49 19.98
N GLY A 46 -11.90 3.22 18.98
CA GLY A 46 -10.52 3.14 18.51
C GLY A 46 -10.19 1.85 17.73
N LEU A 47 -11.21 1.07 17.35
CA LEU A 47 -11.07 -0.19 16.62
C LEU A 47 -11.13 -0.01 15.11
N ILE A 48 -11.64 1.13 14.63
CA ILE A 48 -11.47 1.62 13.26
C ILE A 48 -10.62 2.88 13.32
N TYR A 49 -9.60 2.95 12.47
CA TYR A 49 -8.68 4.07 12.42
C TYR A 49 -8.19 4.31 10.98
N LYS A 50 -7.72 5.53 10.72
CA LYS A 50 -7.08 5.89 9.46
C LYS A 50 -5.56 5.83 9.63
N ASP A 51 -4.87 5.23 8.67
CA ASP A 51 -3.42 5.10 8.70
C ASP A 51 -2.85 5.12 7.27
N LYS A 52 -1.58 5.53 7.15
CA LYS A 52 -0.85 5.55 5.88
C LYS A 52 0.07 4.34 5.82
N ARG A 53 -0.31 3.34 5.02
CA ARG A 53 0.44 2.08 4.86
C ARG A 53 0.47 1.63 3.42
N LEU A 54 1.33 0.65 3.14
CA LEU A 54 1.21 -0.11 1.92
C LEU A 54 -0.08 -0.92 1.92
N VAL A 55 -0.78 -0.86 0.79
CA VAL A 55 -1.89 -1.75 0.48
C VAL A 55 -1.61 -2.49 -0.81
N ASN A 56 -2.25 -3.63 -0.98
CA ASN A 56 -2.40 -4.25 -2.29
C ASN A 56 -3.29 -3.34 -3.14
N TRP A 57 -2.74 -2.78 -4.21
CA TRP A 57 -3.44 -1.87 -5.11
C TRP A 57 -3.64 -2.51 -6.47
N ASP A 58 -4.87 -2.47 -6.96
CA ASP A 58 -5.21 -2.87 -8.31
C ASP A 58 -5.13 -1.64 -9.22
N PRO A 59 -4.11 -1.52 -10.09
CA PRO A 59 -3.95 -0.34 -10.94
C PRO A 59 -4.96 -0.27 -12.08
N LYS A 60 -5.64 -1.37 -12.40
CA LYS A 60 -6.66 -1.42 -13.45
C LYS A 60 -8.03 -1.00 -12.91
N LEU A 61 -8.35 -1.41 -11.69
CA LEU A 61 -9.59 -1.03 -11.00
C LEU A 61 -9.42 0.24 -10.15
N VAL A 62 -8.18 0.70 -9.97
CA VAL A 62 -7.81 1.92 -9.23
C VAL A 62 -8.35 1.87 -7.80
N THR A 63 -8.11 0.76 -7.10
CA THR A 63 -8.60 0.55 -5.74
C THR A 63 -7.65 -0.31 -4.91
N ALA A 64 -7.62 -0.06 -3.61
CA ALA A 64 -7.08 -1.00 -2.64
C ALA A 64 -7.88 -2.31 -2.65
N ILE A 65 -7.22 -3.44 -2.40
CA ILE A 65 -7.81 -4.77 -2.22
C ILE A 65 -7.21 -5.46 -1.00
N SER A 66 -7.92 -6.45 -0.45
CA SER A 66 -7.46 -7.24 0.70
C SER A 66 -6.43 -8.29 0.28
N ASP A 67 -5.60 -8.76 1.21
CA ASP A 67 -4.71 -9.93 1.00
C ASP A 67 -5.49 -11.16 0.51
N LEU A 68 -6.75 -11.31 0.93
CA LEU A 68 -7.64 -12.40 0.50
C LEU A 68 -8.13 -12.27 -0.95
N GLU A 69 -7.98 -11.09 -1.54
CA GLU A 69 -8.36 -10.79 -2.94
C GLU A 69 -7.13 -10.89 -3.87
N VAL A 70 -5.97 -11.27 -3.33
CA VAL A 70 -4.71 -11.46 -4.08
C VAL A 70 -4.48 -12.94 -4.36
N GLN A 71 -4.18 -13.26 -5.62
CA GLN A 71 -3.82 -14.58 -6.09
C GLN A 71 -2.32 -14.68 -6.40
N PRO A 72 -1.57 -15.62 -5.80
CA PRO A 72 -0.19 -15.87 -6.15
C PRO A 72 -0.09 -16.61 -7.49
N VAL A 73 0.67 -16.07 -8.45
CA VAL A 73 0.88 -16.68 -9.76
C VAL A 73 2.37 -16.93 -10.01
N GLU A 74 2.74 -18.20 -10.21
CA GLU A 74 4.10 -18.56 -10.63
C GLU A 74 4.40 -17.98 -12.02
N THR A 75 5.47 -17.19 -12.11
CA THR A 75 5.86 -16.46 -13.31
C THR A 75 7.34 -16.69 -13.60
N LYS A 76 7.66 -16.94 -14.87
CA LYS A 76 9.06 -16.94 -15.34
C LYS A 76 9.52 -15.50 -15.49
N GLY A 77 10.38 -15.05 -14.59
CA GLY A 77 10.97 -13.72 -14.62
C GLY A 77 12.49 -13.75 -14.69
N ASN A 78 13.09 -12.62 -14.36
CA ASN A 78 14.52 -12.48 -14.19
C ASN A 78 14.85 -11.86 -12.84
N LEU A 79 16.06 -12.11 -12.39
CA LEU A 79 16.72 -11.40 -11.31
C LEU A 79 17.84 -10.55 -11.95
N TRP A 80 17.71 -9.24 -11.82
CA TRP A 80 18.69 -8.28 -12.34
C TRP A 80 19.66 -7.90 -11.24
N HIS A 81 20.95 -7.94 -11.55
CA HIS A 81 22.02 -7.51 -10.66
C HIS A 81 22.49 -6.12 -11.12
N LEU A 82 22.24 -5.11 -10.29
CA LEU A 82 22.49 -3.70 -10.61
C LEU A 82 23.66 -3.19 -9.78
N ARG A 83 24.58 -2.44 -10.40
CA ARG A 83 25.75 -1.84 -9.73
C ARG A 83 25.40 -0.44 -9.23
N TYR A 84 25.51 -0.23 -7.93
CA TYR A 84 25.33 1.06 -7.28
C TYR A 84 26.70 1.59 -6.84
N PRO A 85 27.16 2.73 -7.37
CA PRO A 85 28.44 3.35 -7.03
C PRO A 85 28.53 3.71 -5.56
N VAL A 86 29.66 3.42 -4.94
CA VAL A 86 29.95 3.86 -3.58
C VAL A 86 30.47 5.31 -3.62
N GLU A 87 29.83 6.20 -2.87
CA GLU A 87 30.21 7.61 -2.79
C GLU A 87 31.65 7.76 -2.28
N GLY A 88 32.46 8.53 -3.00
CA GLY A 88 33.85 8.82 -2.62
C GLY A 88 34.84 7.65 -2.83
N ALA A 89 34.43 6.59 -3.53
CA ALA A 89 35.29 5.45 -3.85
C ALA A 89 35.21 5.12 -5.35
N ASP A 90 36.05 5.78 -6.14
CA ASP A 90 36.10 5.62 -7.60
C ASP A 90 36.24 4.16 -8.01
N GLY A 91 35.35 3.71 -8.91
CA GLY A 91 35.32 2.34 -9.43
C GLY A 91 34.82 1.28 -8.45
N ARG A 92 34.40 1.65 -7.23
CA ARG A 92 33.79 0.72 -6.27
C ARG A 92 32.28 0.75 -6.36
N PHE A 93 31.67 -0.43 -6.44
CA PHE A 93 30.23 -0.61 -6.51
C PHE A 93 29.75 -1.60 -5.44
N ILE A 94 28.50 -1.44 -5.00
CA ILE A 94 27.72 -2.49 -4.36
C ILE A 94 26.73 -3.04 -5.39
N VAL A 95 26.65 -4.36 -5.50
CA VAL A 95 25.69 -4.99 -6.43
C VAL A 95 24.43 -5.31 -5.65
N VAL A 96 23.28 -4.85 -6.12
CA VAL A 96 21.96 -5.22 -5.58
C VAL A 96 21.23 -6.15 -6.54
N ALA A 97 20.47 -7.10 -6.02
CA ALA A 97 19.64 -7.99 -6.83
C ALA A 97 18.15 -7.60 -6.71
N THR A 98 17.44 -7.53 -7.84
CA THR A 98 16.01 -7.16 -7.86
C THR A 98 15.26 -7.85 -9.00
N THR A 99 13.98 -8.17 -8.79
CA THR A 99 13.03 -8.59 -9.83
C THR A 99 12.25 -7.41 -10.43
N ARG A 100 12.41 -6.21 -9.86
CA ARG A 100 11.70 -4.98 -10.24
C ARG A 100 12.67 -3.81 -10.44
N PRO A 101 13.48 -3.79 -11.51
CA PRO A 101 14.43 -2.71 -11.78
C PRO A 101 13.78 -1.32 -11.76
N GLU A 102 12.56 -1.17 -12.25
CA GLU A 102 11.85 0.10 -12.31
C GLU A 102 11.59 0.75 -10.95
N THR A 103 11.44 -0.06 -9.90
CA THR A 103 11.25 0.46 -8.53
C THR A 103 12.51 1.13 -7.99
N MET A 104 13.68 0.90 -8.60
CA MET A 104 14.93 1.49 -8.13
C MET A 104 14.89 3.02 -8.06
N LEU A 105 14.06 3.68 -8.87
CA LEU A 105 13.92 5.13 -8.86
C LEU A 105 13.49 5.68 -7.48
N GLY A 106 12.75 4.85 -6.72
CA GLY A 106 12.27 5.16 -5.38
C GLY A 106 13.17 4.66 -4.26
N ASP A 107 14.37 4.14 -4.55
CA ASP A 107 15.24 3.57 -3.52
C ASP A 107 15.69 4.62 -2.51
N THR A 108 15.71 4.22 -1.25
CA THR A 108 16.11 5.09 -0.14
C THR A 108 17.20 4.51 0.75
N ALA A 109 17.59 3.25 0.53
CA ALA A 109 18.80 2.66 1.08
C ALA A 109 19.22 1.41 0.29
N VAL A 110 20.42 0.90 0.60
CA VAL A 110 20.80 -0.49 0.33
C VAL A 110 20.98 -1.19 1.68
N ALA A 111 20.29 -2.31 1.90
CA ALA A 111 20.45 -3.12 3.10
C ALA A 111 21.47 -4.24 2.86
N VAL A 112 22.31 -4.48 3.85
CA VAL A 112 23.24 -5.61 3.91
C VAL A 112 23.11 -6.30 5.26
N HIS A 113 23.40 -7.58 5.34
CA HIS A 113 23.33 -8.29 6.61
C HIS A 113 24.45 -7.80 7.55
N PRO A 114 24.19 -7.59 8.86
CA PRO A 114 25.21 -7.13 9.81
C PRO A 114 26.44 -8.04 9.90
N GLU A 115 26.25 -9.35 9.69
CA GLU A 115 27.32 -10.36 9.76
C GLU A 115 27.99 -10.65 8.40
N ASP A 116 27.61 -9.95 7.32
CA ASP A 116 28.23 -10.13 6.02
C ASP A 116 29.55 -9.34 5.91
N GLU A 117 30.66 -10.03 6.17
CA GLU A 117 32.01 -9.44 6.16
C GLU A 117 32.37 -8.75 4.82
N ARG A 118 31.72 -9.12 3.70
CA ARG A 118 31.95 -8.50 2.38
C ARG A 118 31.56 -7.03 2.35
N TYR A 119 30.61 -6.63 3.19
CA TYR A 119 30.02 -5.29 3.22
C TYR A 119 30.24 -4.55 4.54
N ALA A 120 30.95 -5.16 5.50
CA ALA A 120 31.17 -4.58 6.83
C ALA A 120 31.79 -3.17 6.78
N ASP A 121 32.70 -2.92 5.83
CA ASP A 121 33.33 -1.60 5.67
C ASP A 121 32.47 -0.59 4.91
N LEU A 122 31.32 -1.00 4.37
CA LEU A 122 30.37 -0.16 3.64
C LEU A 122 29.20 0.30 4.49
N VAL A 123 28.88 -0.38 5.60
CA VAL A 123 27.81 0.03 6.51
C VAL A 123 28.02 1.46 7.01
N GLY A 124 26.98 2.29 6.90
CA GLY A 124 27.01 3.72 7.25
C GLY A 124 27.63 4.63 6.19
N LYS A 125 28.20 4.07 5.11
CA LYS A 125 28.56 4.83 3.90
C LYS A 125 27.34 5.00 3.00
N PHE A 126 27.54 5.67 1.87
CA PHE A 126 26.49 6.03 0.94
C PHE A 126 26.81 5.51 -0.45
N VAL A 127 25.75 5.25 -1.21
CA VAL A 127 25.83 5.02 -2.64
C VAL A 127 25.08 6.10 -3.40
N ILE A 128 25.43 6.27 -4.66
CA ILE A 128 24.71 7.14 -5.59
C ILE A 128 23.72 6.27 -6.36
N LEU A 129 22.43 6.56 -6.21
CA LEU A 129 21.37 5.83 -6.89
C LEU A 129 21.48 6.04 -8.41
N PRO A 130 21.68 4.98 -9.22
CA PRO A 130 21.77 5.17 -10.66
C PRO A 130 20.49 5.78 -11.25
N LEU A 131 20.61 6.50 -12.36
CA LEU A 131 19.55 7.23 -13.07
C LEU A 131 18.91 8.42 -12.30
N VAL A 132 18.92 8.40 -10.97
CA VAL A 132 18.32 9.46 -10.13
C VAL A 132 19.38 10.36 -9.51
N GLY A 133 20.58 9.85 -9.22
CA GLY A 133 21.66 10.62 -8.58
C GLY A 133 21.50 10.82 -7.07
N ARG A 134 20.36 10.40 -6.47
CA ARG A 134 20.12 10.50 -5.03
C ARG A 134 21.21 9.79 -4.23
N ARG A 135 21.71 10.43 -3.19
CA ARG A 135 22.60 9.81 -2.20
C ARG A 135 21.77 9.00 -1.20
N ILE A 136 21.99 7.69 -1.14
CA ILE A 136 21.26 6.79 -0.23
C ILE A 136 22.23 6.01 0.68
N PRO A 137 21.90 5.82 1.96
CA PRO A 137 22.75 5.10 2.91
C PRO A 137 22.80 3.59 2.65
N ILE A 138 23.89 2.97 3.09
CA ILE A 138 24.02 1.52 3.23
C ILE A 138 23.76 1.18 4.71
N VAL A 139 22.70 0.42 4.97
CA VAL A 139 22.23 0.08 6.32
C VAL A 139 22.45 -1.40 6.63
N ALA A 140 22.70 -1.72 7.90
CA ALA A 140 22.78 -3.09 8.37
C ALA A 140 21.40 -3.56 8.84
N ASP A 141 20.83 -4.60 8.21
CA ASP A 141 19.52 -5.14 8.56
C ASP A 141 19.47 -6.66 8.30
N GLU A 142 18.91 -7.42 9.24
CA GLU A 142 18.82 -8.89 9.18
C GLU A 142 17.85 -9.38 8.09
N TYR A 143 17.02 -8.51 7.50
CA TYR A 143 16.21 -8.86 6.34
C TYR A 143 17.05 -9.24 5.12
N SER A 144 18.25 -8.67 4.97
CA SER A 144 19.14 -9.02 3.86
C SER A 144 19.76 -10.39 4.10
N ASP A 145 19.63 -11.30 3.13
CA ASP A 145 20.15 -12.66 3.23
C ASP A 145 21.48 -12.79 2.47
N PRO A 146 22.62 -13.04 3.16
CA PRO A 146 23.94 -13.14 2.53
C PRO A 146 24.04 -14.18 1.41
N GLU A 147 23.20 -15.23 1.45
CA GLU A 147 23.23 -16.35 0.51
C GLU A 147 22.38 -16.08 -0.75
N LYS A 148 21.53 -15.04 -0.74
CA LYS A 148 20.63 -14.73 -1.87
C LYS A 148 21.15 -13.59 -2.73
N GLY A 149 21.13 -13.80 -4.04
CA GLY A 149 21.54 -12.78 -5.01
C GLY A 149 22.98 -12.35 -4.78
N SER A 150 23.19 -11.08 -4.40
CA SER A 150 24.50 -10.55 -4.00
C SER A 150 24.75 -10.55 -2.49
N GLY A 151 23.71 -10.73 -1.66
CA GLY A 151 23.74 -10.45 -0.23
C GLY A 151 23.40 -8.98 0.14
N ALA A 152 23.23 -8.12 -0.86
CA ALA A 152 22.78 -6.74 -0.70
C ALA A 152 21.45 -6.52 -1.43
N VAL A 153 20.51 -5.85 -0.76
CA VAL A 153 19.13 -5.66 -1.25
C VAL A 153 18.86 -4.17 -1.38
N LYS A 154 18.30 -3.76 -2.52
CA LYS A 154 17.77 -2.39 -2.67
C LYS A 154 16.54 -2.23 -1.78
N ILE A 155 16.42 -1.09 -1.10
CA ILE A 155 15.27 -0.81 -0.23
C ILE A 155 14.42 0.27 -0.86
N THR A 156 13.20 -0.10 -1.27
CA THR A 156 12.21 0.81 -1.89
C THR A 156 10.91 0.81 -1.07
N PRO A 157 10.88 1.52 0.08
CA PRO A 157 9.84 1.32 1.09
C PRO A 157 8.40 1.57 0.63
N ALA A 158 8.18 2.38 -0.41
CA ALA A 158 6.84 2.66 -0.92
C ALA A 158 6.31 1.63 -1.94
N HIS A 159 7.08 0.57 -2.25
CA HIS A 159 6.76 -0.38 -3.35
C HIS A 159 6.92 -1.86 -3.00
N ASP A 160 7.31 -2.19 -1.76
CA ASP A 160 7.41 -3.56 -1.26
C ASP A 160 7.16 -3.62 0.25
N PHE A 161 6.38 -4.61 0.71
CA PHE A 161 5.98 -4.73 2.11
C PHE A 161 7.15 -5.02 3.06
N ASN A 162 8.16 -5.76 2.62
CA ASN A 162 9.33 -6.02 3.44
C ASN A 162 10.25 -4.79 3.48
N ASP A 163 10.46 -4.15 2.33
CA ASP A 163 11.23 -2.91 2.23
C ASP A 163 10.59 -1.80 3.08
N PHE A 164 9.25 -1.76 3.18
CA PHE A 164 8.52 -0.85 4.05
C PHE A 164 8.89 -1.03 5.52
N GLU A 165 8.95 -2.27 5.99
CA GLU A 165 9.33 -2.57 7.38
C GLU A 165 10.81 -2.26 7.65
N VAL A 166 11.72 -2.53 6.71
CA VAL A 166 13.12 -2.06 6.79
C VAL A 166 13.17 -0.54 6.86
N GLY A 167 12.42 0.14 5.98
CA GLY A 167 12.30 1.59 5.94
C GLY A 167 11.82 2.18 7.26
N ARG A 168 10.87 1.53 7.93
CA ARG A 168 10.40 1.95 9.26
C ARG A 168 11.46 1.77 10.34
N ARG A 169 12.16 0.62 10.38
CA ARG A 169 13.23 0.37 11.37
C ARG A 169 14.37 1.38 11.26
N HIS A 170 14.74 1.75 10.04
CA HIS A 170 15.84 2.66 9.76
C HIS A 170 15.43 4.12 9.52
N HIS A 171 14.15 4.45 9.71
CA HIS A 171 13.61 5.81 9.51
C HIS A 171 13.88 6.38 8.11
N LEU A 172 13.78 5.53 7.08
CA LEU A 172 14.05 5.91 5.70
C LEU A 172 12.87 6.66 5.08
N PRO A 173 13.12 7.58 4.12
CA PRO A 173 12.07 8.21 3.34
C PRO A 173 11.23 7.16 2.58
N MET A 174 9.95 7.48 2.40
CA MET A 174 8.95 6.62 1.75
C MET A 174 8.55 7.28 0.41
N ILE A 175 9.33 7.03 -0.64
CA ILE A 175 9.20 7.71 -1.93
C ILE A 175 8.37 6.88 -2.91
N ASN A 176 7.17 7.35 -3.26
CA ASN A 176 6.37 6.75 -4.32
C ASN A 176 6.88 7.21 -5.69
N ILE A 177 6.94 6.28 -6.66
CA ILE A 177 7.40 6.54 -8.05
C ILE A 177 6.41 6.02 -9.09
N LEU A 178 5.25 5.55 -8.63
CA LEU A 178 4.16 5.13 -9.50
C LEU A 178 2.97 6.09 -9.28
N ASP A 179 2.10 6.22 -10.27
CA ASP A 179 0.76 6.79 -10.15
C ASP A 179 -0.30 5.69 -9.88
N ALA A 180 -1.56 6.08 -9.67
CA ALA A 180 -2.63 5.14 -9.33
C ALA A 180 -2.94 4.09 -10.43
N GLU A 181 -2.48 4.32 -11.67
CA GLU A 181 -2.56 3.38 -12.79
C GLU A 181 -1.26 2.58 -12.97
N ALA A 182 -0.33 2.74 -12.03
CA ALA A 182 1.01 2.16 -12.01
C ALA A 182 1.86 2.51 -13.24
N ARG A 183 1.74 3.76 -13.68
CA ARG A 183 2.70 4.44 -14.56
C ARG A 183 3.76 5.12 -13.73
N ILE A 184 4.95 5.33 -14.28
CA ILE A 184 6.01 6.05 -13.57
C ILE A 184 5.57 7.50 -13.30
N ASP A 185 5.62 7.93 -12.04
CA ASP A 185 5.48 9.32 -11.63
C ASP A 185 6.81 9.78 -11.05
N VAL A 186 7.45 10.74 -11.72
CA VAL A 186 8.75 11.27 -11.28
C VAL A 186 8.61 12.53 -10.42
N SER A 187 7.40 13.04 -10.18
CA SER A 187 7.17 14.30 -9.46
C SER A 187 7.88 14.35 -8.10
N GLY A 188 7.88 13.22 -7.37
CA GLY A 188 8.54 13.09 -6.06
C GLY A 188 10.06 12.93 -6.09
N ILE A 189 10.69 12.86 -7.27
CA ILE A 189 12.13 12.57 -7.43
C ILE A 189 12.85 13.54 -8.39
N GLN A 190 12.15 14.54 -8.94
CA GLN A 190 12.74 15.50 -9.89
C GLN A 190 13.89 16.29 -9.28
N ASP A 191 13.76 16.72 -8.02
CA ASP A 191 14.77 17.52 -7.34
C ASP A 191 16.05 16.75 -7.04
N ASP A 192 15.96 15.44 -6.79
CA ASP A 192 17.11 14.58 -6.52
C ASP A 192 18.07 14.53 -7.71
N PHE A 193 17.50 14.49 -8.91
CA PHE A 193 18.25 14.47 -10.15
C PHE A 193 18.96 15.79 -10.43
N ALA A 194 18.27 16.91 -10.21
CA ALA A 194 18.84 18.24 -10.42
C ALA A 194 20.07 18.49 -9.51
N ALA A 195 20.06 17.95 -8.29
CA ALA A 195 21.14 18.13 -7.32
C ALA A 195 22.42 17.35 -7.64
N ARG A 196 22.34 16.28 -8.46
CA ARG A 196 23.42 15.29 -8.61
C ARG A 196 23.73 14.90 -10.06
N ARG A 197 23.25 15.68 -11.05
CA ARG A 197 23.52 15.47 -12.48
C ARG A 197 25.00 15.23 -12.79
N ASP A 198 25.88 16.00 -12.16
CA ASP A 198 27.32 16.00 -12.43
C ASP A 198 28.08 14.89 -11.67
N ALA A 199 27.42 14.15 -10.76
CA ALA A 199 28.09 13.17 -9.90
C ALA A 199 28.35 11.82 -10.58
N TYR A 200 27.72 11.56 -11.74
CA TYR A 200 27.65 10.19 -12.22
C TYR A 200 27.54 9.98 -13.74
N VAL A 201 27.08 10.97 -14.51
CA VAL A 201 27.01 10.85 -15.96
C VAL A 201 27.52 12.14 -16.61
N ASP A 202 28.63 12.04 -17.33
CA ASP A 202 29.21 13.11 -18.16
C ASP A 202 28.47 13.21 -19.51
N ASP A 203 27.13 13.18 -19.45
CA ASP A 203 26.25 13.30 -20.61
C ASP A 203 25.20 14.39 -20.33
N PRO A 204 25.28 15.54 -21.02
CA PRO A 204 24.35 16.64 -20.83
C PRO A 204 22.90 16.29 -21.21
N ASP A 205 22.68 15.24 -22.02
CA ASP A 205 21.34 14.77 -22.43
C ASP A 205 20.73 13.78 -21.42
N PHE A 206 21.51 13.30 -20.45
CA PHE A 206 21.04 12.35 -19.43
C PHE A 206 19.93 12.92 -18.54
N GLY A 207 19.83 14.24 -18.45
CA GLY A 207 18.73 14.93 -17.77
C GLY A 207 17.33 14.65 -18.33
N GLY A 208 17.24 14.22 -19.58
CA GLY A 208 15.97 13.85 -20.20
C GLY A 208 15.45 12.47 -19.78
N VAL A 209 16.25 11.62 -19.14
CA VAL A 209 15.88 10.21 -18.86
C VAL A 209 14.65 10.11 -17.97
N LEU A 210 14.60 10.86 -16.86
CA LEU A 210 13.41 10.84 -15.98
C LEU A 210 12.17 11.43 -16.68
N THR A 211 12.36 12.43 -17.54
CA THR A 211 11.27 13.00 -18.36
C THR A 211 10.72 11.97 -19.35
N LEU A 212 11.58 11.14 -19.95
CA LEU A 212 11.17 10.08 -20.88
C LEU A 212 10.42 8.93 -20.19
N LEU A 213 10.76 8.64 -18.94
CA LEU A 213 10.10 7.59 -18.16
C LEU A 213 8.75 8.05 -17.62
N ASN A 214 8.59 9.33 -17.30
CA ASN A 214 7.36 9.86 -16.69
C ASN A 214 6.11 9.55 -17.53
N GLY A 215 5.07 9.01 -16.91
CA GLY A 215 3.80 8.61 -17.53
C GLY A 215 3.84 7.28 -18.31
N THR A 216 5.00 6.64 -18.43
CA THR A 216 5.11 5.33 -19.08
C THR A 216 4.63 4.22 -18.15
N ASP A 217 4.03 3.16 -18.72
CA ASP A 217 3.68 1.96 -17.96
C ASP A 217 4.94 1.32 -17.34
N ARG A 218 4.84 0.84 -16.10
CA ARG A 218 5.96 0.28 -15.35
C ARG A 218 6.72 -0.85 -16.05
N PHE A 219 6.05 -1.68 -16.86
CA PHE A 219 6.72 -2.77 -17.57
C PHE A 219 7.48 -2.26 -18.81
N VAL A 220 7.00 -1.17 -19.41
CA VAL A 220 7.73 -0.45 -20.46
C VAL A 220 8.94 0.25 -19.86
N ALA A 221 8.74 0.98 -18.76
CA ALA A 221 9.81 1.64 -18.01
C ALA A 221 10.90 0.67 -17.57
N ARG A 222 10.53 -0.52 -17.08
CA ARG A 222 11.48 -1.59 -16.73
C ARG A 222 12.45 -1.91 -17.87
N LYS A 223 11.94 -2.07 -19.09
CA LYS A 223 12.79 -2.38 -20.26
C LYS A 223 13.73 -1.23 -20.58
N GLN A 224 13.22 -0.01 -20.59
CA GLN A 224 14.02 1.20 -20.84
C GLN A 224 15.11 1.39 -19.79
N ILE A 225 14.78 1.19 -18.50
CA ILE A 225 15.73 1.28 -17.39
C ILE A 225 16.84 0.22 -17.53
N VAL A 226 16.48 -1.03 -17.86
CA VAL A 226 17.49 -2.09 -18.07
C VAL A 226 18.40 -1.76 -19.26
N GLU A 227 17.87 -1.24 -20.36
CA GLU A 227 18.67 -0.80 -21.51
C GLU A 227 19.61 0.36 -21.14
N LEU A 228 19.13 1.36 -20.40
CA LEU A 228 19.93 2.48 -19.91
C LEU A 228 21.07 2.00 -19.00
N LEU A 229 20.76 1.15 -18.01
CA LEU A 229 21.78 0.59 -17.10
C LEU A 229 22.80 -0.26 -17.86
N THR A 230 22.39 -0.96 -18.92
CA THR A 230 23.32 -1.71 -19.79
C THR A 230 24.28 -0.78 -20.51
N ASN A 231 23.76 0.31 -21.11
CA ASN A 231 24.58 1.28 -21.83
C ASN A 231 25.57 2.03 -20.92
N LEU A 232 25.23 2.15 -19.63
CA LEU A 232 26.08 2.77 -18.60
C LEU A 232 27.04 1.77 -17.92
N ASP A 233 27.05 0.49 -18.33
CA ASP A 233 27.80 -0.60 -17.67
C ASP A 233 27.45 -0.84 -16.18
N LEU A 234 26.19 -0.56 -15.82
CA LEU A 234 25.66 -0.69 -14.46
C LEU A 234 24.76 -1.91 -14.27
N LEU A 235 24.54 -2.66 -15.34
CA LEU A 235 23.95 -3.98 -15.27
C LEU A 235 25.07 -5.01 -15.19
N GLU A 236 25.20 -5.67 -14.03
CA GLU A 236 26.21 -6.72 -13.81
C GLU A 236 25.85 -8.00 -14.56
N LYS A 237 24.62 -8.49 -14.36
CA LYS A 237 24.10 -9.70 -15.01
C LYS A 237 22.58 -9.76 -14.91
N ILE A 238 21.99 -10.61 -15.76
CA ILE A 238 20.58 -11.00 -15.72
C ILE A 238 20.52 -12.52 -15.55
N GLU A 239 19.80 -12.98 -14.53
CA GLU A 239 19.62 -14.41 -14.27
C GLU A 239 18.14 -14.80 -14.42
N PRO A 240 17.80 -15.87 -15.14
CA PRO A 240 16.44 -16.40 -15.15
C PRO A 240 16.00 -16.78 -13.73
N HIS A 241 14.87 -16.25 -13.28
CA HIS A 241 14.39 -16.43 -11.91
C HIS A 241 12.87 -16.63 -11.90
N PRO A 242 12.40 -17.89 -11.79
CA PRO A 242 10.98 -18.15 -11.54
C PRO A 242 10.63 -17.64 -10.15
N HIS A 243 9.54 -16.89 -10.06
CA HIS A 243 9.07 -16.32 -8.79
C HIS A 243 7.54 -16.20 -8.81
N VAL A 244 6.98 -15.92 -7.65
CA VAL A 244 5.54 -15.72 -7.48
C VAL A 244 5.23 -14.22 -7.60
N VAL A 245 4.25 -13.88 -8.44
CA VAL A 245 3.79 -12.51 -8.65
C VAL A 245 2.33 -12.39 -8.19
N PRO A 246 1.99 -11.42 -7.32
CA PRO A 246 0.62 -11.22 -6.86
C PRO A 246 -0.27 -10.64 -7.98
N HIS A 247 -1.43 -11.24 -8.20
CA HIS A 247 -2.44 -10.79 -9.16
C HIS A 247 -3.80 -10.58 -8.48
N GLY A 248 -4.60 -9.63 -8.97
CA GLY A 248 -5.96 -9.42 -8.45
C GLY A 248 -6.90 -10.54 -8.88
N ASP A 249 -7.72 -11.07 -7.96
CA ASP A 249 -8.68 -12.14 -8.22
C ASP A 249 -9.71 -11.79 -9.30
N ARG A 250 -10.10 -10.51 -9.38
CA ARG A 250 -11.11 -9.99 -10.32
C ARG A 250 -10.51 -9.46 -11.62
N SER A 251 -9.50 -8.62 -11.52
CA SER A 251 -8.92 -7.92 -12.68
C SER A 251 -7.93 -8.79 -13.46
N GLY A 252 -7.31 -9.76 -12.79
CA GLY A 252 -6.25 -10.60 -13.30
C GLY A 252 -4.94 -9.88 -13.59
N VAL A 253 -4.78 -8.62 -13.17
CA VAL A 253 -3.52 -7.86 -13.38
C VAL A 253 -2.59 -7.99 -12.19
N VAL A 254 -1.30 -7.75 -12.41
CA VAL A 254 -0.31 -7.65 -11.34
C VAL A 254 -0.68 -6.52 -10.38
N ILE A 255 -0.70 -6.84 -9.10
CA ILE A 255 -1.00 -5.92 -8.00
C ILE A 255 0.27 -5.18 -7.58
N GLU A 256 0.09 -3.92 -7.18
CA GLU A 256 1.16 -3.07 -6.71
C GLU A 256 1.05 -2.82 -5.21
N PRO A 257 2.12 -2.99 -4.41
CA PRO A 257 2.18 -2.38 -3.10
C PRO A 257 2.17 -0.87 -3.26
N TRP A 258 1.20 -0.20 -2.64
CA TRP A 258 0.96 1.23 -2.85
C TRP A 258 0.79 1.97 -1.53
N LEU A 259 1.56 3.03 -1.32
CA LEU A 259 1.52 3.81 -0.09
C LEU A 259 0.38 4.83 -0.12
N THR A 260 -0.64 4.62 0.70
CA THR A 260 -1.85 5.46 0.69
C THR A 260 -2.54 5.48 2.05
N ASP A 261 -3.27 6.57 2.31
CA ASP A 261 -4.13 6.71 3.48
C ASP A 261 -5.41 5.87 3.31
N GLN A 262 -5.61 4.92 4.23
CA GLN A 262 -6.76 4.01 4.18
C GLN A 262 -7.34 3.81 5.58
N TRP A 263 -8.56 3.30 5.62
CA TRP A 263 -9.26 2.93 6.85
C TRP A 263 -8.99 1.46 7.17
N TYR A 264 -8.59 1.22 8.41
CA TYR A 264 -8.25 -0.10 8.92
C TYR A 264 -9.12 -0.46 10.11
N VAL A 265 -9.36 -1.75 10.26
CA VAL A 265 -9.96 -2.35 11.44
C VAL A 265 -8.86 -3.06 12.24
N ASP A 266 -8.83 -2.86 13.57
CA ASP A 266 -8.06 -3.70 14.50
C ASP A 266 -8.67 -5.10 14.61
N ALA A 267 -8.41 -5.89 13.58
CA ALA A 267 -8.89 -7.25 13.45
C ALA A 267 -8.33 -8.17 14.54
N LYS A 268 -7.15 -7.87 15.09
CA LYS A 268 -6.51 -8.67 16.12
C LYS A 268 -7.27 -8.60 17.44
N THR A 269 -7.70 -7.40 17.82
CA THR A 269 -8.55 -7.20 19.00
C THR A 269 -9.94 -7.80 18.78
N LEU A 270 -10.55 -7.55 17.62
CA LEU A 270 -11.89 -8.09 17.28
C LEU A 270 -11.93 -9.61 17.11
N ALA A 271 -10.80 -10.26 16.81
CA ALA A 271 -10.71 -11.71 16.69
C ALA A 271 -10.81 -12.42 18.06
N GLN A 272 -10.45 -11.78 19.17
CA GLN A 272 -10.36 -12.45 20.48
C GLN A 272 -11.69 -13.03 20.96
N PRO A 273 -12.84 -12.31 20.90
CA PRO A 273 -14.13 -12.88 21.29
C PRO A 273 -14.57 -14.05 20.40
N ALA A 274 -14.20 -14.02 19.11
CA ALA A 274 -14.53 -15.07 18.15
C ALA A 274 -13.70 -16.33 18.41
N LEU A 275 -12.38 -16.17 18.61
CA LEU A 275 -11.47 -17.24 19.06
C LEU A 275 -11.98 -17.90 20.35
N ALA A 276 -12.38 -17.09 21.34
CA ALA A 276 -12.91 -17.59 22.60
C ALA A 276 -14.21 -18.40 22.41
N ALA A 277 -15.12 -17.95 21.54
CA ALA A 277 -16.38 -18.65 21.28
C ALA A 277 -16.18 -20.09 20.76
N VAL A 278 -15.15 -20.30 19.93
CA VAL A 278 -14.81 -21.64 19.41
C VAL A 278 -14.07 -22.46 20.46
N ARG A 279 -13.09 -21.88 21.16
CA ARG A 279 -12.34 -22.56 22.24
C ARG A 279 -13.24 -23.01 23.39
N GLU A 280 -14.26 -22.22 23.73
CA GLU A 280 -15.25 -22.51 24.77
C GLU A 280 -16.38 -23.43 24.30
N GLY A 281 -16.42 -23.78 23.01
CA GLY A 281 -17.47 -24.63 22.44
C GLY A 281 -18.85 -23.97 22.27
N ARG A 282 -18.94 -22.63 22.37
CA ARG A 282 -20.15 -21.87 22.03
C ARG A 282 -20.43 -21.89 20.53
N THR A 283 -19.41 -22.10 19.71
CA THR A 283 -19.48 -22.30 18.27
C THR A 283 -18.68 -23.54 17.89
N GLY A 284 -19.23 -24.38 17.02
CA GLY A 284 -18.57 -25.60 16.55
C GLY A 284 -18.51 -25.67 15.03
N PHE A 285 -17.44 -26.24 14.49
CA PHE A 285 -17.26 -26.42 13.05
C PHE A 285 -17.68 -27.80 12.57
N VAL A 286 -18.29 -27.84 11.38
CA VAL A 286 -18.58 -29.08 10.67
C VAL A 286 -17.98 -29.02 9.26
N PRO A 287 -16.99 -29.87 8.92
CA PRO A 287 -16.30 -30.82 9.81
C PRO A 287 -15.34 -30.16 10.82
N LYS A 288 -15.04 -30.87 11.92
CA LYS A 288 -14.28 -30.32 13.07
C LYS A 288 -12.85 -29.87 12.73
N ASN A 289 -12.22 -30.47 11.73
CA ASN A 289 -10.85 -30.13 11.33
C ASN A 289 -10.70 -28.67 10.86
N TRP A 290 -11.78 -27.99 10.46
CA TRP A 290 -11.76 -26.56 10.12
C TRP A 290 -11.42 -25.65 11.31
N GLU A 291 -11.56 -26.12 12.56
CA GLU A 291 -11.10 -25.37 13.74
C GLU A 291 -9.61 -25.01 13.64
N LYS A 292 -8.78 -25.94 13.12
CA LYS A 292 -7.35 -25.70 12.97
C LYS A 292 -7.08 -24.53 12.01
N THR A 293 -7.69 -24.56 10.82
CA THR A 293 -7.56 -23.48 9.84
C THR A 293 -8.11 -22.16 10.35
N TYR A 294 -9.22 -22.20 11.09
CA TYR A 294 -9.80 -21.01 11.72
C TYR A 294 -8.85 -20.38 12.75
N PHE A 295 -8.25 -21.19 13.63
CA PHE A 295 -7.29 -20.69 14.62
C PHE A 295 -6.02 -20.18 13.95
N GLU A 296 -5.45 -20.92 13.00
CA GLU A 296 -4.27 -20.48 12.24
C GLU A 296 -4.50 -19.13 11.55
N TRP A 297 -5.70 -18.91 11.01
CA TRP A 297 -6.05 -17.66 10.35
C TRP A 297 -6.25 -16.50 11.35
N LEU A 298 -7.09 -16.68 12.38
CA LEU A 298 -7.41 -15.61 13.32
C LEU A 298 -6.28 -15.26 14.28
N GLU A 299 -5.40 -16.21 14.61
CA GLU A 299 -4.24 -15.94 15.48
C GLU A 299 -3.17 -15.11 14.78
N ASN A 300 -3.09 -15.19 13.45
CA ASN A 300 -2.13 -14.45 12.61
C ASN A 300 -2.75 -13.29 11.84
N ILE A 301 -4.00 -12.93 12.15
CA ILE A 301 -4.75 -11.91 11.42
C ILE A 301 -4.06 -10.55 11.49
N GLN A 302 -3.98 -9.88 10.34
CA GLN A 302 -3.44 -8.53 10.21
C GLN A 302 -4.55 -7.48 10.24
N PRO A 303 -4.24 -6.20 10.52
CA PRO A 303 -5.21 -5.12 10.39
C PRO A 303 -5.89 -5.13 9.03
N TRP A 304 -7.23 -5.07 9.01
CA TRP A 304 -8.00 -5.23 7.79
C TRP A 304 -8.26 -3.87 7.14
N CYS A 305 -7.73 -3.66 5.94
CA CYS A 305 -8.06 -2.49 5.11
C CYS A 305 -9.50 -2.58 4.59
N VAL A 306 -10.38 -1.70 5.07
CA VAL A 306 -11.81 -1.68 4.77
C VAL A 306 -12.24 -0.61 3.78
N SER A 307 -11.42 0.41 3.53
CA SER A 307 -11.72 1.41 2.50
C SER A 307 -11.46 0.88 1.10
N ARG A 308 -12.24 1.38 0.13
CA ARG A 308 -12.17 1.04 -1.29
C ARG A 308 -12.43 2.30 -2.10
N GLN A 309 -11.76 2.44 -3.24
CA GLN A 309 -11.94 3.56 -4.18
C GLN A 309 -12.93 3.15 -5.28
N LEU A 310 -14.08 2.62 -4.86
CA LEU A 310 -15.10 2.08 -5.73
C LEU A 310 -16.33 3.00 -5.75
N TRP A 311 -17.04 2.99 -6.87
CA TRP A 311 -18.32 3.69 -7.03
C TRP A 311 -19.49 2.91 -6.42
N TRP A 312 -19.31 1.61 -6.18
CA TRP A 312 -20.33 0.71 -5.67
C TRP A 312 -19.95 0.19 -4.30
N GLY A 313 -20.71 0.58 -3.28
CA GLY A 313 -20.52 0.18 -1.89
C GLY A 313 -21.15 1.19 -0.94
N HIS A 314 -21.04 0.92 0.36
CA HIS A 314 -21.40 1.90 1.39
C HIS A 314 -20.33 2.98 1.46
N GLN A 315 -20.74 4.23 1.43
CA GLN A 315 -19.84 5.36 1.67
C GLN A 315 -19.38 5.33 3.13
N ILE A 316 -18.07 5.44 3.35
CA ILE A 316 -17.51 5.59 4.71
C ILE A 316 -18.00 6.93 5.27
N PRO A 317 -18.61 6.96 6.47
CA PRO A 317 -19.16 8.17 7.04
C PRO A 317 -18.06 8.97 7.76
N ALA A 318 -17.14 9.52 6.98
CA ALA A 318 -16.05 10.36 7.45
C ALA A 318 -16.04 11.69 6.69
N TRP A 319 -16.16 12.78 7.44
CA TRP A 319 -16.09 14.16 6.96
C TRP A 319 -14.74 14.75 7.35
N TYR A 320 -14.25 15.68 6.52
CA TYR A 320 -12.98 16.35 6.73
C TYR A 320 -13.21 17.85 6.79
N ASP A 321 -12.60 18.52 7.76
CA ASP A 321 -12.61 19.98 7.79
C ASP A 321 -11.47 20.56 6.93
N PRO A 322 -11.44 21.89 6.70
CA PRO A 322 -10.38 22.54 5.95
C PRO A 322 -8.97 22.44 6.58
N PHE A 323 -8.88 22.04 7.85
CA PHE A 323 -7.62 21.86 8.58
C PHE A 323 -7.10 20.42 8.49
N GLY A 324 -7.85 19.51 7.87
CA GLY A 324 -7.49 18.10 7.70
C GLY A 324 -7.90 17.21 8.87
N ASN A 325 -8.67 17.72 9.83
CA ASN A 325 -9.24 16.90 10.90
C ASN A 325 -10.35 15.99 10.34
N VAL A 326 -10.56 14.84 10.98
CA VAL A 326 -11.53 13.83 10.54
C VAL A 326 -12.64 13.68 11.58
N PHE A 327 -13.88 13.75 11.13
CA PHE A 327 -15.09 13.59 11.95
C PHE A 327 -15.88 12.39 11.41
N VAL A 328 -16.14 11.40 12.25
CA VAL A 328 -16.81 10.15 11.86
C VAL A 328 -18.12 10.04 12.63
N GLU A 329 -19.22 10.35 11.95
CA GLU A 329 -20.55 10.49 12.55
C GLU A 329 -21.63 9.78 11.72
N LEU A 330 -22.89 9.73 12.19
CA LEU A 330 -23.94 9.01 11.45
C LEU A 330 -24.46 9.79 10.24
N ASP A 331 -24.35 11.10 10.27
CA ASP A 331 -24.81 12.03 9.25
C ASP A 331 -23.98 13.32 9.26
N GLU A 332 -24.19 14.14 8.24
CA GLU A 332 -23.44 15.38 8.00
C GLU A 332 -23.69 16.43 9.07
N ASP A 333 -24.92 16.55 9.59
CA ASP A 333 -25.25 17.53 10.64
C ASP A 333 -24.48 17.20 11.94
N GLN A 334 -24.44 15.92 12.34
CA GLN A 334 -23.64 15.49 13.49
C GLN A 334 -22.15 15.75 13.28
N ALA A 335 -21.63 15.47 12.08
CA ALA A 335 -20.23 15.73 11.74
C ALA A 335 -19.90 17.24 11.79
N PHE A 336 -20.80 18.08 11.28
CA PHE A 336 -20.67 19.53 11.32
C PHE A 336 -20.67 20.08 12.75
N GLU A 337 -21.59 19.62 13.60
CA GLU A 337 -21.62 20.02 15.02
C GLU A 337 -20.31 19.62 15.74
N ALA A 338 -19.82 18.40 15.50
CA ALA A 338 -18.56 17.92 16.06
C ALA A 338 -17.36 18.75 15.58
N ALA A 339 -17.31 19.08 14.27
CA ALA A 339 -16.26 19.89 13.67
C ALA A 339 -16.23 21.31 14.22
N LEU A 340 -17.40 21.92 14.38
CA LEU A 340 -17.53 23.28 14.89
C LEU A 340 -17.11 23.36 16.37
N ALA A 341 -17.56 22.40 17.19
CA ALA A 341 -17.13 22.30 18.59
C ALA A 341 -15.61 22.09 18.73
N HIS A 342 -15.02 21.23 17.89
CA HIS A 342 -13.58 20.99 17.87
C HIS A 342 -12.80 22.25 17.48
N ASN A 343 -13.17 22.90 16.39
CA ASN A 343 -12.42 24.03 15.84
C ASN A 343 -12.54 25.31 16.68
N VAL A 344 -13.67 25.52 17.36
CA VAL A 344 -13.78 26.58 18.38
C VAL A 344 -12.89 26.28 19.57
N GLY A 345 -12.89 25.03 20.06
CA GLY A 345 -12.06 24.60 21.19
C GLY A 345 -10.55 24.63 20.89
N ALA A 346 -10.17 24.40 19.63
CA ALA A 346 -8.80 24.46 19.14
C ALA A 346 -8.35 25.87 18.70
N GLU A 347 -9.20 26.89 18.85
CA GLU A 347 -8.95 28.28 18.41
C GLU A 347 -8.70 28.43 16.89
N ASN A 348 -9.13 27.44 16.09
CA ASN A 348 -9.11 27.50 14.62
C ASN A 348 -10.23 28.39 14.07
N LEU A 349 -11.32 28.55 14.82
CA LEU A 349 -12.46 29.41 14.51
C LEU A 349 -12.82 30.28 15.71
N THR A 350 -13.15 31.53 15.45
CA THR A 350 -13.79 32.41 16.43
C THR A 350 -15.27 32.08 16.61
N GLY A 351 -15.87 32.52 17.72
CA GLY A 351 -17.30 32.33 17.97
C GLY A 351 -18.19 32.97 16.89
N ASP A 352 -17.77 34.12 16.34
CA ASP A 352 -18.51 34.82 15.28
C ASP A 352 -18.42 34.07 13.95
N GLU A 353 -17.25 33.53 13.60
CA GLU A 353 -17.08 32.69 12.41
C GLU A 353 -17.89 31.40 12.51
N ALA A 354 -17.89 30.77 13.69
CA ALA A 354 -18.69 29.58 13.95
C ALA A 354 -20.20 29.86 13.83
N GLN A 355 -20.69 30.98 14.38
CA GLN A 355 -22.09 31.37 14.24
C GLN A 355 -22.46 31.65 12.77
N ALA A 356 -21.56 32.28 12.02
CA ALA A 356 -21.78 32.55 10.60
C ALA A 356 -21.90 31.26 9.75
N LEU A 357 -21.24 30.17 10.14
CA LEU A 357 -21.37 28.84 9.52
C LEU A 357 -22.69 28.13 9.90
N ILE A 358 -23.18 28.36 11.12
CA ILE A 358 -24.48 27.83 11.57
C ILE A 358 -25.62 28.50 10.79
N ASP A 359 -25.54 29.82 10.63
CA ASP A 359 -26.59 30.65 10.04
C ASP A 359 -26.69 30.50 8.51
N ASP A 360 -25.61 30.05 7.85
CA ASP A 360 -25.52 29.94 6.40
C ASP A 360 -25.00 28.57 5.97
N ALA A 361 -25.94 27.70 5.56
CA ALA A 361 -25.62 26.35 5.10
C ALA A 361 -24.72 26.32 3.85
N GLU A 362 -24.71 27.37 3.02
CA GLU A 362 -23.85 27.42 1.84
C GLU A 362 -22.37 27.61 2.23
N LYS A 363 -22.09 28.12 3.44
CA LYS A 363 -20.72 28.25 3.96
C LYS A 363 -20.19 26.97 4.60
N ARG A 364 -21.01 25.92 4.73
CA ARG A 364 -20.59 24.60 5.23
C ARG A 364 -19.77 23.81 4.20
N ALA A 365 -19.86 24.17 2.92
CA ALA A 365 -19.31 23.44 1.79
C ALA A 365 -17.83 23.73 1.50
#